data_AF-A0A511NDC1-F1
#
_entry.id   AF-A0A511NDC1-F1
#
_cell.length_a   1.000
_cell.length_b   1.000
_cell.length_c   1.000
_cell.angle_alpha   90.00
_cell.angle_beta   90.00
_cell.angle_gamma   90.00
#
_symmetry.space_group_name_H-M   'P 1'
#
loop_
_entity.id
_entity.type
_entity.pdbx_description
1 polymer ?
#
loop_
_entity_poly.entity_id
_entity_poly.type
_entity_poly.pdbx_seq_one_letter_code
_entity_poly.pdbx_strand_id
1 'polypeptide(L)'
;MKRILLTLTFSILAFGNLFSQEINLDEYEIYVGDTLIAKSDFIKNGQNLPPEKAEKLEFKPISNGNKISYYFNGNIYSKGLIKNFKENGFWEYWHSNGTKAREGKFVEGKPNGTHKYWYENGQLRGIGNWKNGVYDGKWEMYNENGKEKTIQNYKDGKLIE
;
A
#
# COMPACT_ATOMS: atom_id res chain seq x y z
N MET A 1 14.80 7.38 -0.26
CA MET A 1 14.27 6.11 -0.78
C MET A 1 14.56 5.02 0.25
N LYS A 2 13.54 4.42 0.86
CA LYS A 2 13.74 3.24 1.71
C LYS A 2 13.79 2.05 0.77
N ARG A 3 15.00 1.56 0.45
CA ARG A 3 15.17 0.32 -0.31
C ARG A 3 14.65 -0.82 0.58
N ILE A 4 13.50 -1.38 0.25
CA ILE A 4 13.06 -2.65 0.85
C ILE A 4 13.77 -3.73 0.05
N LEU A 5 14.91 -4.17 0.58
CA LEU A 5 15.72 -5.23 -0.01
C LEU A 5 15.08 -6.57 0.36
N LEU A 6 14.57 -7.30 -0.63
CA LEU A 6 14.12 -8.68 -0.44
C LEU A 6 15.09 -9.59 -1.17
N THR A 7 15.84 -10.42 -0.44
CA THR A 7 16.63 -11.51 -1.01
C THR A 7 15.69 -12.67 -1.31
N LEU A 8 15.30 -12.82 -2.57
CA LEU A 8 14.58 -14.02 -3.04
C LEU A 8 15.60 -15.01 -3.58
N THR A 9 15.77 -16.13 -2.89
CA THR A 9 16.48 -17.29 -3.45
C THR A 9 15.50 -18.06 -4.32
N PHE A 10 15.51 -17.79 -5.62
CA PHE A 10 14.79 -18.63 -6.58
C PHE A 10 15.58 -19.91 -6.81
N SER A 11 15.08 -21.03 -6.28
CA SER A 11 15.51 -22.36 -6.72
C SER A 11 14.88 -22.62 -8.09
N ILE A 12 15.44 -22.04 -9.15
CA ILE A 12 14.99 -22.32 -10.51
C ILE A 12 15.35 -23.78 -10.82
N LEU A 13 14.34 -24.62 -11.05
CA LEU A 13 14.47 -26.06 -11.37
C LEU A 13 15.02 -26.33 -12.79
N ALA A 14 15.65 -25.35 -13.43
CA ALA A 14 16.37 -25.53 -14.67
C ALA A 14 17.69 -24.75 -14.59
N PHE A 15 18.78 -25.51 -14.49
CA PHE A 15 20.19 -25.09 -14.47
C PHE A 15 20.68 -24.43 -13.18
N GLY A 16 21.55 -25.16 -12.49
CA GLY A 16 22.27 -24.71 -11.31
C GLY A 16 23.03 -23.41 -11.58
N ASN A 17 22.54 -22.34 -10.98
CA ASN A 17 23.32 -21.27 -10.38
C ASN A 17 22.39 -20.52 -9.42
N LEU A 18 22.72 -20.55 -8.14
CA LEU A 18 22.00 -19.83 -7.10
C LEU A 18 22.32 -18.33 -7.23
N PHE A 19 21.68 -17.62 -8.16
CA PHE A 19 21.77 -16.16 -8.24
C PHE A 19 20.69 -15.55 -7.35
N SER A 20 21.08 -15.02 -6.19
CA SER A 20 20.25 -14.06 -5.47
C SER A 20 20.29 -12.73 -6.21
N GLN A 21 19.27 -12.41 -7.01
CA GLN A 21 19.10 -11.05 -7.49
C GLN A 21 18.35 -10.23 -6.45
N GLU A 22 18.94 -9.09 -6.07
CA GLU A 22 18.25 -8.07 -5.28
C GLU A 22 17.23 -7.35 -6.15
N ILE A 23 15.93 -7.56 -5.91
CA ILE A 23 14.88 -6.87 -6.64
C ILE A 23 14.49 -5.60 -5.87
N ASN A 24 14.62 -4.44 -6.52
CA ASN A 24 14.07 -3.19 -5.98
C ASN A 24 12.55 -3.17 -6.19
N LEU A 25 11.78 -3.59 -5.19
CA LEU A 25 10.32 -3.66 -5.29
C LEU A 25 9.65 -2.30 -5.57
N ASP A 26 10.35 -1.16 -5.41
CA ASP A 26 9.81 0.17 -5.75
C ASP A 26 9.65 0.43 -7.24
N GLU A 27 10.22 -0.42 -8.09
CA GLU A 27 10.13 -0.31 -9.55
C GLU A 27 9.23 -1.37 -10.17
N TYR A 28 8.78 -2.36 -9.39
CA TYR A 28 8.04 -3.53 -9.88
C TYR A 28 6.69 -3.73 -9.19
N GLU A 29 5.72 -4.11 -9.99
CA GLU A 29 4.46 -4.75 -9.62
C GLU A 29 4.68 -6.27 -9.47
N ILE A 30 3.94 -6.88 -8.55
CA ILE A 30 4.07 -8.30 -8.20
C ILE A 30 2.78 -8.99 -8.59
N TYR A 31 2.85 -9.98 -9.46
CA TYR A 31 1.69 -10.72 -9.93
C TYR A 31 1.78 -12.18 -9.53
N VAL A 32 0.64 -12.78 -9.19
CA VAL A 32 0.46 -14.24 -9.13
C VAL A 32 -0.58 -14.60 -10.18
N GLY A 33 -0.14 -15.16 -11.30
CA GLY A 33 -0.95 -15.24 -12.52
C GLY A 33 -1.36 -13.83 -12.98
N ASP A 34 -2.65 -13.60 -13.18
CA ASP A 34 -3.18 -12.29 -13.59
C ASP A 34 -3.51 -11.36 -12.41
N THR A 35 -3.28 -11.79 -11.17
CA THR A 35 -3.65 -11.02 -9.97
C THR A 35 -2.48 -10.18 -9.48
N LEU A 36 -2.66 -8.85 -9.46
CA LEU A 36 -1.71 -7.92 -8.84
C LEU A 36 -1.77 -8.06 -7.30
N ILE A 37 -0.66 -8.44 -6.69
CA ILE A 37 -0.53 -8.63 -5.24
C ILE A 37 0.00 -7.38 -4.56
N ALA A 38 -0.58 -7.07 -3.40
CA ALA A 38 -0.14 -6.00 -2.54
C ALA A 38 1.31 -6.22 -2.09
N LYS A 39 2.19 -5.25 -2.38
CA LYS A 39 3.62 -5.32 -2.02
C LYS A 39 3.83 -5.62 -0.53
N SER A 40 3.09 -4.96 0.36
CA SER A 40 3.21 -5.19 1.80
C SER A 40 2.82 -6.61 2.22
N ASP A 41 1.84 -7.19 1.54
CA ASP A 41 1.39 -8.55 1.82
C ASP A 41 2.40 -9.58 1.27
N PHE A 42 2.96 -9.32 0.08
CA PHE A 42 4.06 -10.10 -0.46
C PHE A 42 5.29 -10.11 0.45
N ILE A 43 5.72 -8.94 0.95
CA ILE A 43 6.87 -8.85 1.87
C ILE A 43 6.62 -9.67 3.14
N LYS A 44 5.40 -9.64 3.69
CA LYS A 44 5.06 -10.32 4.94
C LYS A 44 4.88 -11.83 4.77
N ASN A 45 4.21 -12.24 3.70
CA ASN A 45 3.68 -13.60 3.56
C ASN A 45 4.25 -14.36 2.35
N GLY A 46 5.00 -13.71 1.47
CA GLY A 46 5.48 -14.27 0.20
C GLY A 46 6.45 -15.44 0.35
N GLN A 47 7.19 -15.53 1.47
CA GLN A 47 8.08 -16.66 1.75
C GLN A 47 7.34 -17.98 1.99
N ASN A 48 6.05 -17.91 2.35
CA ASN A 48 5.20 -19.07 2.63
C ASN A 48 4.23 -19.36 1.47
N LEU A 49 4.55 -18.92 0.25
CA LEU A 49 3.70 -19.19 -0.90
C LEU A 49 3.69 -20.69 -1.21
N PRO A 50 2.51 -21.30 -1.37
CA PRO A 50 2.40 -22.66 -1.90
C PRO A 50 3.10 -22.77 -3.26
N PRO A 51 3.73 -23.91 -3.58
CA PRO A 51 4.45 -24.11 -4.84
C PRO A 51 3.63 -23.71 -6.07
N GLU A 52 2.34 -24.07 -6.12
CA GLU A 52 1.49 -23.77 -7.28
C GLU A 52 1.23 -22.26 -7.50
N LYS A 53 1.39 -21.43 -6.45
CA LYS A 53 1.32 -19.98 -6.55
C LYS A 53 2.68 -19.37 -6.86
N ALA A 54 3.75 -19.93 -6.28
CA ALA A 54 5.12 -19.49 -6.52
C ALA A 54 5.54 -19.67 -7.98
N GLU A 55 5.10 -20.76 -8.63
CA GLU A 55 5.33 -21.02 -10.06
C GLU A 55 4.70 -19.97 -10.99
N LYS A 56 3.70 -19.22 -10.51
CA LYS A 56 2.99 -18.19 -11.27
C LYS A 56 3.42 -16.76 -10.88
N LEU A 57 4.49 -16.64 -10.10
CA LEU A 57 4.98 -15.36 -9.61
C LEU A 57 5.70 -14.59 -10.71
N GLU A 58 5.26 -13.37 -10.98
CA GLU A 58 5.85 -12.50 -12.00
C GLU A 58 6.12 -11.10 -11.43
N PHE A 59 7.27 -10.53 -11.77
CA PHE A 59 7.62 -9.14 -11.47
C PHE A 59 7.59 -8.34 -12.77
N LYS A 60 6.70 -7.35 -12.83
CA LYS A 60 6.53 -6.50 -14.01
C LYS A 60 6.88 -5.06 -13.65
N PRO A 61 7.58 -4.28 -14.49
CA PRO A 61 7.78 -2.87 -14.22
C PRO A 61 6.44 -2.17 -13.95
N ILE A 62 6.42 -1.26 -12.98
CA ILE A 62 5.22 -0.46 -12.69
C ILE A 62 4.74 0.21 -13.98
N SER A 63 3.43 0.14 -14.23
CA SER A 63 2.83 0.71 -15.43
C SER A 63 1.70 1.67 -15.09
N ASN A 64 1.52 2.68 -15.95
CA ASN A 64 0.43 3.64 -15.81
C ASN A 64 -0.93 2.96 -16.01
N GLY A 65 -1.96 3.51 -15.40
CA GLY A 65 -3.35 3.05 -15.54
C GLY A 65 -4.04 2.84 -14.21
N ASN A 66 -5.32 2.47 -14.29
CA ASN A 66 -6.08 2.07 -13.10
C ASN A 66 -5.59 0.71 -12.62
N LYS A 67 -5.30 0.61 -11.32
CA LYS A 67 -4.81 -0.60 -10.68
C LYS A 67 -5.76 -1.01 -9.57
N ILE A 68 -5.92 -2.31 -9.42
CA ILE A 68 -6.52 -2.94 -8.24
C ILE A 68 -5.51 -3.99 -7.79
N SER A 69 -5.09 -3.91 -6.53
CA SER A 69 -4.20 -4.91 -5.94
C SER A 69 -4.93 -5.66 -4.83
N TYR A 70 -4.47 -6.88 -4.56
CA TYR A 70 -5.13 -7.82 -3.67
C TYR A 70 -4.16 -8.34 -2.61
N TYR A 71 -4.72 -8.66 -1.46
CA TYR A 71 -4.11 -9.55 -0.49
C TYR A 71 -4.09 -10.99 -1.04
N PHE A 72 -3.21 -11.84 -0.52
CA PHE A 72 -3.17 -13.27 -0.86
C PHE A 72 -4.45 -14.03 -0.47
N ASN A 73 -5.23 -13.50 0.48
CA ASN A 73 -6.52 -14.04 0.84
C ASN A 73 -7.65 -13.67 -0.14
N GLY A 74 -7.34 -12.91 -1.20
CA GLY A 74 -8.28 -12.52 -2.26
C GLY A 74 -9.03 -11.23 -1.99
N ASN A 75 -8.92 -10.63 -0.80
CA ASN A 75 -9.52 -9.33 -0.53
C ASN A 75 -8.75 -8.20 -1.23
N ILE A 76 -9.46 -7.15 -1.64
CA ILE A 76 -8.83 -5.96 -2.22
C ILE A 76 -7.92 -5.32 -1.18
N TYR A 77 -6.72 -4.93 -1.58
CA TYR A 77 -5.78 -4.15 -0.78
C TYR A 77 -5.88 -2.66 -1.12
N SER A 78 -5.83 -2.33 -2.41
CA SER A 78 -5.91 -0.95 -2.87
C SER A 78 -6.48 -0.84 -4.28
N LYS A 79 -7.03 0.33 -4.59
CA LYS A 79 -7.37 0.70 -5.96
C LYS A 79 -7.16 2.18 -6.21
N GLY A 80 -6.75 2.52 -7.42
CA GLY A 80 -6.58 3.90 -7.86
C GLY A 80 -5.80 4.01 -9.17
N LEU A 81 -5.46 5.23 -9.56
CA LEU A 81 -4.73 5.52 -10.79
C LEU A 81 -3.23 5.66 -10.52
N ILE A 82 -2.42 4.90 -11.26
CA ILE A 82 -0.97 5.12 -11.38
C ILE A 82 -0.70 6.00 -12.59
N LYS A 83 0.04 7.10 -12.38
CA LYS A 83 0.52 8.01 -13.42
C LYS A 83 1.97 8.37 -13.15
N ASN A 84 2.82 8.28 -14.17
CA ASN A 84 4.27 8.48 -14.06
C ASN A 84 4.87 7.62 -12.93
N PHE A 85 4.45 6.35 -12.88
CA PHE A 85 4.89 5.36 -11.88
C PHE A 85 4.53 5.70 -10.42
N LYS A 86 3.60 6.64 -10.19
CA LYS A 86 3.19 7.08 -8.85
C LYS A 86 1.67 7.12 -8.71
N GLU A 87 1.21 7.00 -7.47
CA GLU A 87 -0.20 7.18 -7.12
C GLU A 87 -0.68 8.59 -7.48
N ASN A 88 -1.79 8.67 -8.22
CA ASN A 88 -2.37 9.93 -8.64
C ASN A 88 -3.90 9.85 -8.62
N GLY A 89 -4.57 10.94 -8.26
CA GLY A 89 -6.03 10.97 -8.15
C GLY A 89 -6.53 10.35 -6.85
N PHE A 90 -7.79 9.90 -6.83
CA PHE A 90 -8.39 9.30 -5.64
C PHE A 90 -7.94 7.84 -5.49
N TRP A 91 -7.51 7.49 -4.28
CA TRP A 91 -7.10 6.15 -3.91
C TRP A 91 -7.88 5.67 -2.71
N GLU A 92 -8.15 4.37 -2.71
CA GLU A 92 -8.80 3.66 -1.63
C GLU A 92 -7.93 2.46 -1.24
N TYR A 93 -7.89 2.17 0.05
CA TYR A 93 -7.17 1.05 0.65
C TYR A 93 -8.09 0.35 1.64
N TRP A 94 -7.90 -0.95 1.78
CA TRP A 94 -8.66 -1.83 2.66
C TRP A 94 -7.72 -2.61 3.57
N HIS A 95 -8.24 -3.04 4.70
CA HIS A 95 -7.61 -4.00 5.59
C HIS A 95 -7.77 -5.41 5.03
N SER A 96 -6.97 -6.36 5.52
CA SER A 96 -7.03 -7.75 5.04
C SER A 96 -8.36 -8.45 5.33
N ASN A 97 -9.15 -7.94 6.28
CA ASN A 97 -10.51 -8.41 6.56
C ASN A 97 -11.57 -7.81 5.61
N GLY A 98 -11.19 -6.95 4.67
CA GLY A 98 -12.07 -6.31 3.69
C GLY A 98 -12.73 -5.01 4.15
N THR A 99 -12.49 -4.53 5.37
CA THR A 99 -12.98 -3.21 5.80
C THR A 99 -12.11 -2.10 5.22
N LYS A 100 -12.69 -0.90 5.03
CA LYS A 100 -11.93 0.25 4.53
C LYS A 100 -10.80 0.56 5.51
N ALA A 101 -9.60 0.85 5.02
CA ALA A 101 -8.45 1.25 5.83
C ALA A 101 -8.14 2.73 5.67
N ARG A 102 -8.16 3.22 4.42
CA ARG A 102 -7.85 4.62 4.09
C ARG A 102 -8.46 5.02 2.76
N GLU A 103 -8.80 6.28 2.60
CA GLU A 103 -9.05 6.88 1.30
C GLU A 103 -8.57 8.34 1.26
N GLY A 104 -8.25 8.82 0.06
CA GLY A 104 -7.84 10.20 -0.14
C GLY A 104 -7.23 10.44 -1.51
N LYS A 105 -6.96 11.71 -1.82
CA LYS A 105 -6.32 12.08 -3.09
C LYS A 105 -4.80 12.03 -2.98
N PHE A 106 -4.15 11.68 -4.08
CA PHE A 106 -2.71 11.69 -4.26
C PHE A 106 -2.35 12.52 -5.48
N VAL A 107 -1.22 13.22 -5.42
CA VAL A 107 -0.62 13.97 -6.52
C VAL A 107 0.85 13.58 -6.57
N GLU A 108 1.27 12.96 -7.67
CA GLU A 108 2.64 12.48 -7.87
C GLU A 108 3.17 11.64 -6.69
N GLY A 109 2.34 10.73 -6.18
CA GLY A 109 2.67 9.83 -5.07
C GLY A 109 2.62 10.46 -3.69
N LYS A 110 2.23 11.74 -3.58
CA LYS A 110 2.10 12.43 -2.29
C LYS A 110 0.62 12.58 -1.91
N PRO A 111 0.22 12.26 -0.67
CA PRO A 111 -1.14 12.50 -0.21
C PRO A 111 -1.44 14.00 -0.24
N ASN A 112 -2.64 14.34 -0.71
CA ASN A 112 -3.10 15.72 -0.87
C ASN A 112 -4.62 15.81 -0.67
N GLY A 113 -5.10 16.90 -0.09
CA GLY A 113 -6.50 17.08 0.27
C GLY A 113 -6.94 16.21 1.44
N THR A 114 -8.26 16.04 1.59
CA THR A 114 -8.84 15.30 2.71
C THR A 114 -8.57 13.81 2.61
N HIS A 115 -8.07 13.23 3.69
CA HIS A 115 -7.91 11.80 3.88
C HIS A 115 -8.73 11.33 5.06
N LYS A 116 -9.25 10.12 4.95
CA LYS A 116 -9.93 9.41 6.04
C LYS A 116 -9.24 8.09 6.29
N TYR A 117 -9.23 7.68 7.54
CA TYR A 117 -8.59 6.47 8.03
C TYR A 117 -9.58 5.72 8.91
N TRP A 118 -9.55 4.40 8.87
CA TRP A 118 -10.45 3.55 9.64
C TRP A 118 -9.66 2.44 10.31
N TYR A 119 -10.18 2.00 11.46
CA TYR A 119 -9.74 0.79 12.15
C TYR A 119 -10.25 -0.47 11.43
N GLU A 120 -9.70 -1.63 11.76
CA GLU A 120 -10.12 -2.90 11.17
C GLU A 120 -11.59 -3.23 11.48
N ASN A 121 -12.12 -2.73 12.62
CA ASN A 121 -13.53 -2.83 13.00
C ASN A 121 -14.46 -1.90 12.20
N GLY A 122 -13.92 -1.11 11.26
CA GLY A 122 -14.68 -0.18 10.43
C GLY A 122 -14.99 1.18 11.07
N GLN A 123 -14.59 1.42 12.32
CA GLN A 123 -14.76 2.72 12.95
C GLN A 123 -13.76 3.74 12.38
N LEU A 124 -14.20 5.01 12.28
CA LEU A 124 -13.36 6.08 11.81
C LEU A 124 -12.21 6.28 12.80
N ARG A 125 -10.97 6.13 12.33
CA ARG A 125 -9.74 6.36 13.10
C ARG A 125 -9.31 7.81 13.05
N GLY A 126 -9.50 8.45 11.91
CA GLY A 126 -9.20 9.87 11.79
C GLY A 126 -9.52 10.46 10.44
N ILE A 127 -9.60 11.77 10.42
CA ILE A 127 -9.87 12.58 9.23
C ILE A 127 -9.08 13.88 9.33
N GLY A 128 -8.49 14.29 8.22
CA GLY A 128 -7.74 15.53 8.15
C GLY A 128 -7.25 15.81 6.75
N ASN A 129 -6.56 16.94 6.58
CA ASN A 129 -6.01 17.34 5.29
C ASN A 129 -4.51 17.08 5.20
N TRP A 130 -4.11 16.69 4.01
CA TRP A 130 -2.72 16.66 3.58
C TRP A 130 -2.48 17.75 2.55
N LYS A 131 -1.27 18.32 2.59
CA LYS A 131 -0.78 19.24 1.55
C LYS A 131 0.61 18.79 1.15
N ASN A 132 0.78 18.38 -0.10
CA ASN A 132 2.08 17.96 -0.65
C ASN A 132 2.81 16.91 0.20
N GLY A 133 2.08 15.96 0.79
CA GLY A 133 2.68 14.89 1.59
C GLY A 133 2.91 15.21 3.07
N VAL A 134 2.50 16.37 3.58
CA VAL A 134 2.53 16.70 5.01
C VAL A 134 1.15 17.03 5.56
N TYR A 135 0.94 16.81 6.87
CA TYR A 135 -0.29 17.20 7.56
C TYR A 135 -0.50 18.72 7.49
N ASP A 136 -1.73 19.14 7.22
CA ASP A 136 -2.11 20.55 7.13
C ASP A 136 -3.53 20.74 7.70
N GLY A 137 -3.71 21.80 8.49
CA GLY A 137 -4.99 22.15 9.10
C GLY A 137 -5.41 21.22 10.23
N LYS A 138 -6.72 21.18 10.47
CA LYS A 138 -7.35 20.42 11.55
C LYS A 138 -7.36 18.93 11.24
N TRP A 139 -6.88 18.15 12.21
CA TRP A 139 -6.96 16.69 12.25
C TRP A 139 -7.84 16.27 13.41
N GLU A 140 -8.78 15.37 13.13
CA GLU A 140 -9.62 14.72 14.13
C GLU A 140 -9.22 13.25 14.18
N MET A 141 -8.82 12.80 15.35
CA MET A 141 -8.42 11.42 15.61
C MET A 141 -9.36 10.82 16.64
N TYR A 142 -9.76 9.57 16.43
CA TYR A 142 -10.68 8.87 17.32
C TYR A 142 -10.00 7.59 17.81
N ASN A 143 -10.32 7.15 19.03
CA ASN A 143 -9.89 5.84 19.50
C ASN A 143 -10.69 4.70 18.84
N GLU A 144 -10.22 3.45 18.97
CA GLU A 144 -10.81 2.28 18.30
C GLU A 144 -12.24 1.95 18.75
N ASN A 145 -12.67 2.50 19.89
CA ASN A 145 -14.03 2.38 20.41
C ASN A 145 -14.92 3.58 20.02
N GLY A 146 -14.38 4.59 19.32
CA GLY A 146 -15.07 5.79 18.86
C GLY A 146 -15.47 6.77 19.97
N LYS A 147 -15.11 6.51 21.23
CA LYS A 147 -15.59 7.26 22.40
C LYS A 147 -14.77 8.52 22.68
N GLU A 148 -13.49 8.48 22.37
CA GLU A 148 -12.59 9.60 22.61
C GLU A 148 -12.15 10.18 21.28
N LYS A 149 -12.10 11.51 21.22
CA LYS A 149 -11.55 12.23 20.09
C LYS A 149 -10.47 13.20 20.54
N THR A 150 -9.41 13.31 19.75
CA THR A 150 -8.37 14.32 19.88
C THR A 150 -8.41 15.19 18.64
N ILE A 151 -8.38 16.50 18.84
CA ILE A 151 -8.27 17.48 17.76
C ILE A 151 -6.87 18.07 17.82
N GLN A 152 -6.18 18.06 16.69
CA GLN A 152 -4.84 18.62 16.54
C GLN A 152 -4.82 19.54 15.31
N ASN A 153 -4.11 20.66 15.40
CA ASN A 153 -3.94 21.55 14.25
C ASN A 153 -2.51 21.44 13.75
N TYR A 154 -2.33 21.35 12.44
CA TYR A 154 -1.03 21.24 11.81
C TYR A 154 -0.79 22.39 10.83
N LYS A 155 0.46 22.84 10.76
CA LYS A 155 0.94 23.72 9.71
C LYS A 155 2.26 23.20 9.17
N ASP A 156 2.31 22.96 7.86
CA ASP A 156 3.49 22.46 7.16
C ASP A 156 4.10 21.21 7.84
N GLY A 157 3.21 20.30 8.27
CA GLY A 157 3.56 19.06 8.95
C GLY A 157 3.88 19.17 10.43
N LYS A 158 3.87 20.37 11.03
CA LYS A 158 4.16 20.60 12.45
C LYS A 158 2.88 20.84 13.23
N LEU A 159 2.77 20.22 14.40
CA LEU A 159 1.69 20.49 15.34
C LEU A 159 1.80 21.96 15.79
N ILE A 160 0.69 22.67 15.76
CA ILE A 160 0.57 24.04 16.28
C ILE A 160 -0.42 24.01 17.46
N GLU A 161 0.00 24.66 18.55
CA GLU A 161 -0.83 24.88 19.75
C GLU A 161 -1.75 26.08 19.56
#